data_AF-A0A431LGJ4-F1
#
_entry.id   AF-A0A431LGJ4-F1
#
_cell.length_a   1.000
_cell.length_b   1.000
_cell.length_c   1.000
_cell.angle_alpha   90.00
_cell.angle_beta   90.00
_cell.angle_gamma   90.00
#
_symmetry.space_group_name_H-M   'P 1'
#
loop_
_entity.id
_entity.type
_entity.pdbx_description
1 polymer ?
#
loop_
_entity_poly.entity_id
_entity_poly.type
_entity_poly.pdbx_seq_one_letter_code
_entity_poly.pdbx_strand_id
1 'polypeptide(L)'
;MSQFHRFAGAALLAALLAAPGLYAAEVAGVKIEERARVGNSELVLNGAGLRSKLFIKLYVGALYVPQKSGTAAALIDATTPRRMSLRLLRDISADTLHSALEEGLAHNNTPAELEAVKPQSEQFGSLMR
;
A
#
# COMPACT_ATOMS: atom_id res chain seq x y z
N MET A 1 -67.71 27.40 -6.18
CA MET A 1 -67.40 27.41 -4.73
C MET A 1 -66.44 26.27 -4.47
N SER A 2 -65.15 26.60 -4.31
CA SER A 2 -64.37 26.40 -3.06
C SER A 2 -64.14 24.90 -2.78
N GLN A 3 -62.93 24.36 -2.73
CA GLN A 3 -61.76 24.83 -2.00
C GLN A 3 -60.45 24.33 -2.63
N PHE A 4 -59.47 25.23 -2.71
CA PHE A 4 -58.06 24.92 -2.89
C PHE A 4 -57.54 24.17 -1.66
N HIS A 5 -57.15 22.90 -1.80
CA HIS A 5 -56.39 22.20 -0.78
C HIS A 5 -55.01 21.78 -1.32
N ARG A 6 -54.08 22.71 -1.16
CA ARG A 6 -52.73 22.48 -0.62
C ARG A 6 -51.92 21.40 -1.34
N PHE A 7 -51.29 21.84 -2.43
CA PHE A 7 -50.00 21.32 -2.88
C PHE A 7 -48.97 21.47 -1.75
N ALA A 8 -48.85 20.47 -0.87
CA ALA A 8 -47.79 20.45 0.13
C ALA A 8 -47.55 19.02 0.59
N GLY A 9 -46.57 18.36 0.00
CA GLY A 9 -45.98 17.16 0.57
C GLY A 9 -46.01 15.96 -0.37
N ALA A 10 -45.01 15.87 -1.25
CA ALA A 10 -44.34 14.61 -1.60
C ALA A 10 -43.23 14.86 -2.64
N ALA A 11 -42.43 15.91 -2.45
CA ALA A 11 -41.24 16.15 -3.27
C ALA A 11 -40.01 16.19 -2.37
N LEU A 12 -39.71 15.07 -1.71
CA LEU A 12 -38.44 14.89 -1.01
C LEU A 12 -38.08 13.41 -0.90
N LEU A 13 -37.91 12.74 -2.05
CA LEU A 13 -37.33 11.39 -2.09
C LEU A 13 -36.27 11.26 -3.20
N ALA A 14 -35.51 12.34 -3.43
CA ALA A 14 -34.46 12.38 -4.44
C ALA A 14 -33.20 13.02 -3.87
N ALA A 15 -32.55 12.38 -2.90
CA ALA A 15 -31.15 12.62 -2.54
C ALA A 15 -30.63 11.57 -1.55
N LEU A 16 -30.81 10.27 -1.83
CA LEU A 16 -29.86 9.31 -1.25
C LEU A 16 -28.62 9.37 -2.16
N LEU A 17 -27.85 10.44 -1.95
CA LEU A 17 -26.51 10.59 -2.49
C LEU A 17 -25.77 9.28 -2.22
N ALA A 18 -25.44 8.57 -3.29
CA ALA A 18 -24.36 7.60 -3.28
C ALA A 18 -23.10 8.37 -2.87
N ALA A 19 -22.86 8.47 -1.57
CA ALA A 19 -21.55 8.80 -1.07
C ALA A 19 -20.67 7.61 -1.45
N PRO A 20 -19.68 7.75 -2.35
CA PRO A 20 -18.65 6.74 -2.42
C PRO A 20 -18.01 6.74 -1.03
N GLY A 21 -18.26 5.68 -0.25
CA GLY A 21 -17.55 5.49 0.99
C GLY A 21 -16.07 5.43 0.65
N LEU A 22 -15.32 6.49 0.96
CA LEU A 22 -13.87 6.45 1.09
C LEU A 22 -13.58 5.57 2.32
N TYR A 23 -13.72 4.26 2.15
CA TYR A 23 -13.31 3.30 3.15
C TYR A 23 -11.80 3.19 3.03
N ALA A 24 -11.09 4.07 3.74
CA ALA A 24 -9.67 3.90 3.97
C ALA A 24 -9.46 2.50 4.53
N ALA A 25 -8.72 1.67 3.79
CA ALA A 25 -8.49 0.29 4.19
C ALA A 25 -7.74 0.30 5.53
N GLU A 26 -8.20 -0.50 6.48
CA GLU A 26 -7.50 -0.69 7.74
C GLU A 26 -6.88 -2.09 7.78
N VAL A 27 -5.60 -2.15 8.11
CA VAL A 27 -4.89 -3.42 8.28
C VAL A 27 -4.27 -3.44 9.66
N ALA A 28 -4.76 -4.33 10.52
CA ALA A 28 -4.24 -4.53 11.87
C ALA A 28 -4.15 -3.24 12.72
N GLY A 29 -5.15 -2.36 12.66
CA GLY A 29 -5.14 -1.08 13.39
C GLY A 29 -4.47 0.07 12.65
N VAL A 30 -3.89 -0.18 11.47
CA VAL A 30 -3.21 0.83 10.66
C VAL A 30 -4.13 1.27 9.52
N LYS A 31 -4.50 2.56 9.53
CA LYS A 31 -5.15 3.20 8.38
C LYS A 31 -4.20 3.25 7.19
N ILE A 32 -4.67 2.79 6.03
CA ILE A 32 -3.94 2.81 4.77
C ILE A 32 -4.60 3.84 3.86
N GLU A 33 -3.80 4.81 3.43
CA GLU A 33 -4.27 5.82 2.49
C GLU A 33 -4.51 5.19 1.12
N GLU A 34 -5.53 5.65 0.39
CA GLU A 34 -5.84 5.13 -0.94
C GLU A 34 -4.86 5.64 -2.01
N ARG A 35 -4.17 6.74 -1.71
CA ARG A 35 -3.28 7.43 -2.63
C ARG A 35 -1.99 7.84 -1.94
N ALA A 36 -0.91 7.85 -2.70
CA ALA A 36 0.38 8.38 -2.27
C ALA A 36 0.98 9.22 -3.40
N ARG A 37 1.94 10.09 -3.06
CA ARG A 37 2.69 10.88 -4.04
C ARG A 37 4.18 10.58 -3.92
N VAL A 38 4.85 10.46 -5.07
CA VAL A 38 6.31 10.37 -5.20
C VAL A 38 6.75 11.38 -6.26
N GLY A 39 7.41 12.46 -5.83
CA GLY A 39 7.67 13.61 -6.70
C GLY A 39 6.36 14.17 -7.27
N ASN A 40 6.28 14.24 -8.60
CA ASN A 40 5.06 14.68 -9.31
C ASN A 40 4.11 13.52 -9.67
N SER A 41 4.47 12.27 -9.33
CA SER A 41 3.65 11.10 -9.64
C SER A 41 2.63 10.84 -8.54
N GLU A 42 1.36 10.80 -8.91
CA GLU A 42 0.28 10.29 -8.06
C GLU A 42 0.15 8.79 -8.24
N LEU A 43 0.09 8.07 -7.13
CA LEU A 43 0.01 6.62 -7.07
C LEU A 43 -1.25 6.21 -6.32
N VAL A 44 -1.86 5.11 -6.73
CA VAL A 44 -3.00 4.47 -6.07
C VAL A 44 -2.56 3.22 -5.34
N LEU A 45 -3.21 2.92 -4.21
CA LEU A 45 -2.97 1.70 -3.43
C LEU A 45 -3.29 0.47 -4.29
N ASN A 46 -2.31 -0.38 -4.58
CA ASN A 46 -2.51 -1.68 -5.21
C ASN A 46 -3.05 -2.71 -4.22
N GLY A 47 -2.46 -2.73 -3.02
CA GLY A 47 -2.82 -3.65 -1.96
C GLY A 47 -1.99 -3.42 -0.70
N ALA A 48 -2.50 -3.89 0.44
CA ALA A 48 -1.82 -3.85 1.72
C ALA A 48 -1.99 -5.17 2.47
N GLY A 49 -1.01 -5.51 3.31
CA GLY A 49 -1.00 -6.77 4.06
C GLY A 49 -0.15 -6.72 5.32
N LEU A 50 -0.48 -7.58 6.28
CA LEU A 50 0.23 -7.73 7.55
C LEU A 50 1.29 -8.83 7.44
N ARG A 51 2.55 -8.51 7.74
CA ARG A 51 3.60 -9.51 7.94
C ARG A 51 3.68 -9.90 9.42
N SER A 52 3.58 -11.21 9.68
CA SER A 52 3.74 -11.77 11.04
C SER A 52 4.71 -12.95 11.05
N LYS A 53 5.41 -13.18 12.16
CA LYS A 53 6.27 -14.37 12.42
C LYS A 53 5.88 -14.97 13.76
N LEU A 54 5.54 -16.26 13.80
CA LEU A 54 5.12 -16.97 15.02
C LEU A 54 4.07 -16.18 15.84
N PHE A 55 3.01 -15.72 15.19
CA PHE A 55 1.94 -14.88 15.75
C PHE A 55 2.33 -13.44 16.13
N ILE A 56 3.60 -13.07 16.03
CA ILE A 56 4.02 -11.70 16.30
C ILE A 56 3.92 -10.85 15.04
N LYS A 57 3.13 -9.77 15.12
CA LYS A 57 2.95 -8.77 14.07
C LYS A 57 4.22 -7.95 13.91
N LEU A 58 4.78 -7.88 12.70
CA LEU A 58 6.02 -7.15 12.43
C LEU A 58 5.74 -5.79 11.79
N TYR A 59 5.05 -5.80 10.65
CA TYR A 59 4.72 -4.57 9.92
C TYR A 59 3.47 -4.74 9.06
N VAL A 60 2.85 -3.62 8.70
CA VAL A 60 1.93 -3.53 7.56
C VAL A 60 2.66 -3.02 6.34
N GLY A 61 2.65 -3.79 5.26
CA GLY A 61 3.18 -3.40 3.96
C GLY A 61 2.05 -2.87 3.06
N ALA A 62 2.28 -1.76 2.36
CA ALA A 62 1.34 -1.21 1.39
C ALA A 62 2.08 -0.83 0.10
N LEU A 63 1.63 -1.37 -1.03
CA LEU A 63 2.18 -1.13 -2.36
C LEU A 63 1.31 -0.13 -3.11
N TYR A 64 1.91 0.96 -3.58
CA TYR A 64 1.27 1.98 -4.39
C TYR A 64 1.90 2.02 -5.79
N VAL A 65 1.05 2.15 -6.80
CA VAL A 65 1.39 2.04 -8.22
C VAL A 65 0.58 3.06 -9.03
N PRO A 66 0.98 3.45 -10.24
CA PRO A 66 0.20 4.40 -11.05
C PRO A 66 -1.13 3.78 -11.52
N GLN A 67 -1.13 2.48 -11.81
CA GLN A 67 -2.30 1.71 -12.22
C GLN A 67 -2.32 0.36 -11.50
N LYS A 68 -3.46 0.02 -10.89
CA LYS A 68 -3.64 -1.26 -10.19
C LYS A 68 -3.42 -2.44 -11.12
N SER A 69 -2.78 -3.49 -10.61
CA SER A 69 -2.66 -4.78 -11.26
C SER A 69 -2.72 -5.93 -10.25
N GLY A 70 -3.32 -7.04 -10.67
CA GLY A 70 -3.31 -8.31 -9.95
C GLY A 70 -2.18 -9.26 -10.39
N THR A 71 -1.37 -8.88 -11.37
CA THR A 71 -0.28 -9.71 -11.90
C THR A 71 1.08 -9.24 -11.37
N ALA A 72 1.82 -10.14 -10.73
CA ALA A 72 3.11 -9.80 -10.11
C ALA A 72 4.12 -9.28 -11.14
N ALA A 73 4.27 -9.98 -12.28
CA ALA A 73 5.19 -9.58 -13.36
C ALA A 73 4.92 -8.15 -13.86
N ALA A 74 3.66 -7.77 -14.07
CA ALA A 74 3.32 -6.41 -14.51
C ALA A 74 3.72 -5.33 -13.49
N LEU A 75 3.84 -5.67 -12.21
CA LEU A 75 4.26 -4.75 -11.16
C LEU A 75 5.77 -4.77 -10.94
N ILE A 76 6.42 -5.93 -11.05
CA ILE A 76 7.87 -6.08 -10.84
C ILE A 76 8.64 -5.52 -12.03
N ASP A 77 8.23 -5.88 -13.24
CA ASP A 77 8.94 -5.56 -14.48
C ASP A 77 8.64 -4.14 -15.00
N ALA A 78 7.63 -3.49 -14.42
CA ALA A 78 7.28 -2.13 -14.80
C ALA A 78 8.46 -1.16 -14.52
N THR A 79 8.65 -0.20 -15.42
CA THR A 79 9.62 0.89 -15.28
C THR A 79 8.98 2.16 -14.72
N THR A 80 7.71 2.08 -14.31
CA THR A 80 6.96 3.20 -13.74
C THR A 80 7.24 3.38 -12.24
N PRO A 81 7.10 4.61 -11.70
CA PRO A 81 7.29 4.86 -10.27
C PRO A 81 6.37 4.00 -9.41
N ARG A 82 6.91 3.39 -8.36
CA ARG A 82 6.17 2.63 -7.35
C ARG A 82 6.63 3.03 -5.95
N ARG A 83 5.78 2.82 -4.96
CA ARG A 83 6.11 3.03 -3.55
C ARG A 83 5.70 1.82 -2.73
N MET A 84 6.67 1.22 -2.04
CA MET A 84 6.42 0.30 -0.95
C MET A 84 6.51 1.06 0.37
N SER A 85 5.46 0.98 1.19
CA SER A 85 5.44 1.56 2.54
C SER A 85 5.41 0.44 3.56
N LEU A 86 6.33 0.46 4.52
CA LEU A 86 6.37 -0.47 5.64
C LEU A 86 6.08 0.29 6.93
N ARG A 87 4.94 0.02 7.56
CA ARG A 87 4.61 0.54 8.90
C ARG A 87 4.98 -0.51 9.93
N LEU A 88 6.12 -0.33 10.59
CA LEU A 88 6.52 -1.20 11.69
C LEU A 88 5.49 -1.12 12.82
N LEU A 89 5.11 -2.28 13.35
CA LEU A 89 4.15 -2.43 14.45
C LEU A 89 4.85 -2.71 15.79
N ARG A 90 6.18 -2.72 15.77
CA ARG A 90 7.06 -2.98 16.89
C ARG A 90 8.46 -2.47 16.55
N ASP A 91 9.30 -2.41 17.58
CA ASP A 91 10.71 -2.14 17.40
C ASP A 91 11.40 -3.32 16.71
N ILE A 92 12.22 -3.00 15.71
CA ILE A 92 13.06 -3.93 14.96
C ILE A 92 14.44 -3.28 14.88
N SER A 93 15.49 -4.03 15.24
CA SER A 93 16.85 -3.50 15.19
C SER A 93 17.32 -3.32 13.74
N ALA A 94 18.25 -2.38 13.54
CA ALA A 94 18.98 -2.19 12.29
C ALA A 94 19.53 -3.52 11.74
N ASP A 95 20.23 -4.29 12.58
CA ASP A 95 20.79 -5.59 12.21
C ASP A 95 19.71 -6.57 11.74
N THR A 96 18.56 -6.61 12.41
CA THR A 96 17.46 -7.50 12.01
C THR A 96 16.89 -7.11 10.65
N LEU A 97 16.73 -5.81 10.37
CA LEU A 97 16.28 -5.33 9.06
C LEU A 97 17.31 -5.63 7.98
N HIS A 98 18.59 -5.42 8.27
CA HIS A 98 19.68 -5.66 7.34
C HIS A 98 19.80 -7.15 6.98
N SER A 99 19.81 -8.05 7.98
CA SER A 99 19.84 -9.49 7.73
C SER A 99 18.59 -9.97 6.96
N ALA A 100 17.40 -9.43 7.29
CA ALA A 100 16.19 -9.78 6.54
C ALA A 100 16.22 -9.30 5.08
N LEU A 101 16.89 -8.18 4.80
CA LEU A 101 17.14 -7.73 3.42
C LEU A 101 18.08 -8.70 2.68
N GLU A 102 19.21 -9.07 3.30
CA GLU A 102 20.16 -10.01 2.70
C GLU A 102 19.53 -11.37 2.42
N GLU A 103 18.83 -11.93 3.41
CA GLU A 103 18.07 -13.17 3.24
C GLU A 103 17.00 -13.04 2.16
N GLY A 104 16.29 -11.92 2.12
CA GLY A 104 15.26 -11.65 1.12
C GLY A 104 15.82 -11.62 -0.30
N LEU A 105 16.94 -10.93 -0.51
CA LEU A 105 17.63 -10.90 -1.79
C LEU A 105 18.09 -12.32 -2.18
N ALA A 106 18.74 -13.04 -1.26
CA ALA A 106 19.26 -14.37 -1.53
C ALA A 106 18.18 -15.39 -1.93
N HIS A 107 16.98 -15.31 -1.34
CA HIS A 107 15.88 -16.21 -1.67
C HIS A 107 15.16 -15.90 -3.00
N ASN A 108 15.31 -14.69 -3.53
CA ASN A 108 14.59 -14.23 -4.73
C ASN A 108 15.47 -14.09 -5.97
N ASN A 109 16.76 -14.34 -5.85
CA ASN A 109 17.72 -14.15 -6.93
C ASN A 109 18.67 -15.35 -7.03
N THR A 110 19.09 -15.68 -8.23
CA THR A 110 20.20 -16.61 -8.46
C THR A 110 21.51 -16.01 -7.96
N PRO A 111 22.56 -16.83 -7.71
CA PRO A 111 23.87 -16.30 -7.33
C PRO A 111 24.43 -15.28 -8.32
N ALA A 112 24.20 -15.48 -9.62
CA ALA A 112 24.66 -14.56 -10.65
C ALA A 112 23.94 -13.20 -10.60
N GLU A 113 22.61 -13.20 -10.38
CA GLU A 113 21.82 -11.98 -10.22
C GLU A 113 22.22 -11.21 -8.97
N LEU A 114 22.47 -11.90 -7.85
CA LEU A 114 22.94 -11.29 -6.60
C LEU A 114 24.29 -10.60 -6.78
N GLU A 115 25.25 -11.28 -7.40
CA GLU A 115 26.57 -10.69 -7.67
C GLU A 115 26.45 -9.47 -8.59
N ALA A 116 25.52 -9.48 -9.55
CA ALA A 116 25.28 -8.34 -10.45
C ALA A 116 24.75 -7.08 -9.73
N VAL A 117 24.01 -7.25 -8.62
CA VAL A 117 23.43 -6.14 -7.84
C VAL A 117 24.10 -5.90 -6.49
N LYS A 118 25.24 -6.56 -6.25
CA LYS A 118 25.94 -6.52 -4.96
C LYS A 118 26.31 -5.10 -4.51
N PRO A 119 26.91 -4.22 -5.35
CA PRO A 119 27.23 -2.86 -4.91
C PRO A 119 26.01 -2.06 -4.44
N GLN A 120 24.88 -2.18 -5.15
CA GLN A 120 23.63 -1.51 -4.81
C GLN A 120 23.01 -2.07 -3.53
N SER A 121 23.09 -3.39 -3.36
CA SER A 121 22.56 -4.09 -2.18
C SER A 121 23.35 -3.73 -0.92
N GLU A 122 24.67 -3.67 -1.01
CA GLU A 122 25.55 -3.24 0.09
C GLU A 122 25.31 -1.76 0.44
N GLN A 123 25.22 -0.89 -0.58
CA GLN A 123 24.90 0.52 -0.36
C GLN A 123 23.56 0.68 0.35
N PHE A 124 22.50 0.00 -0.11
CA PHE A 124 21.20 0.07 0.53
C PHE A 124 21.22 -0.50 1.95
N GLY A 125 21.94 -1.61 2.18
CA GLY A 125 22.13 -2.18 3.50
C GLY A 125 22.83 -1.24 4.49
N SER A 126 23.79 -0.43 4.02
CA SER A 126 24.49 0.55 4.86
C SER A 126 23.58 1.67 5.39
N LEU A 127 22.48 1.99 4.68
CA LEU A 127 21.52 3.01 5.12
C LEU A 127 20.65 2.55 6.29
N MET A 128 20.65 1.24 6.58
CA MET A 128 19.86 0.66 7.67
C MET A 128 20.63 0.59 8.98
N ARG A 129 21.94 0.79 8.97
CA ARG A 129 22.84 0.65 10.13
C ARG A 129 23.02 1.97 10.87
#